data_AF-A0A175RZ78-F1
#
_entry.id   AF-A0A175RZ78-F1
#
_cell.length_a   1.000
_cell.length_b   1.000
_cell.length_c   1.000
_cell.angle_alpha   90.00
_cell.angle_beta   90.00
_cell.angle_gamma   90.00
#
_symmetry.space_group_name_H-M   'P 1'
#
loop_
_entity.id
_entity.type
_entity.pdbx_description
1 polymer ?
#
loop_
_entity_poly.entity_id
_entity_poly.type
_entity_poly.pdbx_seq_one_letter_code
_entity_poly.pdbx_strand_id
1 'polypeptide(L)'
;MSTERPGWPAEPDDDLDRAFGPDTASVPTRTTPQRVRRSALVAAGVVLAAGVLAVALMTIIGSVQDGVGGVFPQPEAALSRFETAARAVDGVASVEGIRTTKTGFASYDVVSVATADEGLDEAAQDGLVAALSQAAATTGGNGVRVFAVVAIDTMRVGVSADADVSGRRLDLARRVDAIGGVRAVRCAWVPETPSDDAKVQLVTVQTTGRGAALGAVVSKARQETQSVFPGAEVLSERPPT
;
A
#
# COMPACT_ATOMS: atom_id res chain seq x y z
N MET A 1 86.88 -19.85 7.21
CA MET A 1 86.44 -21.26 7.18
C MET A 1 85.32 -21.36 6.16
N SER A 2 85.64 -21.87 4.98
CA SER A 2 84.70 -22.31 3.95
C SER A 2 84.02 -23.60 4.40
N THR A 3 82.77 -23.81 3.98
CA THR A 3 82.36 -25.06 3.32
C THR A 3 81.13 -24.81 2.44
N GLU A 4 81.29 -25.19 1.17
CA GLU A 4 80.35 -25.15 0.06
C GLU A 4 79.17 -26.14 0.22
N ARG A 5 78.10 -25.90 -0.56
CA ARG A 5 76.95 -26.82 -0.80
C ARG A 5 77.39 -28.00 -1.67
N PRO A 6 76.74 -29.19 -1.57
CA PRO A 6 75.82 -29.65 -2.63
C PRO A 6 74.70 -30.59 -2.07
N GLY A 7 73.58 -30.93 -2.72
CA GLY A 7 73.03 -30.77 -4.05
C GLY A 7 71.62 -31.40 -4.04
N TRP A 8 70.71 -30.88 -4.86
CA TRP A 8 69.38 -31.48 -5.08
C TRP A 8 69.51 -32.65 -6.07
N PRO A 9 68.96 -33.85 -5.77
CA PRO A 9 68.75 -34.87 -6.79
C PRO A 9 67.52 -34.52 -7.62
N ALA A 10 67.66 -34.64 -8.94
CA ALA A 10 66.61 -34.52 -9.94
C ALA A 10 65.50 -35.57 -9.75
N GLU A 11 64.27 -35.23 -10.18
CA GLU A 11 63.11 -36.13 -10.32
C GLU A 11 63.44 -37.38 -11.15
N PRO A 12 62.69 -38.47 -10.91
CA PRO A 12 61.79 -38.90 -11.99
C PRO A 12 60.41 -39.35 -11.49
N ASP A 13 59.47 -39.35 -12.42
CA ASP A 13 58.21 -40.11 -12.47
C ASP A 13 56.94 -39.48 -11.87
N ASP A 14 56.35 -38.56 -12.66
CA ASP A 14 55.10 -38.74 -13.43
C ASP A 14 54.35 -40.08 -13.27
N ASP A 15 54.01 -40.48 -12.04
CA ASP A 15 53.28 -41.72 -11.76
C ASP A 15 51.74 -41.53 -11.66
N LEU A 16 51.24 -40.31 -11.94
CA LEU A 16 49.81 -40.00 -11.90
C LEU A 16 49.08 -40.29 -13.22
N ASP A 17 49.79 -40.34 -14.36
CA ASP A 17 49.20 -40.56 -15.68
C ASP A 17 49.03 -42.07 -16.02
N ARG A 18 49.56 -42.97 -15.20
CA ARG A 18 49.44 -44.43 -15.38
C ARG A 18 48.26 -45.04 -14.62
N ALA A 19 47.80 -44.40 -13.55
CA ALA A 19 46.75 -44.93 -12.68
C ALA A 19 45.34 -44.73 -13.25
N PHE A 20 45.16 -43.77 -14.16
CA PHE A 20 43.86 -43.45 -14.76
C PHE A 20 43.98 -43.54 -16.27
N GLY A 21 43.65 -44.72 -16.82
CA GLY A 21 43.50 -44.90 -18.27
C GLY A 21 42.51 -43.88 -18.87
N PRO A 22 42.52 -43.69 -20.21
CA PRO A 22 41.92 -42.54 -20.89
C PRO A 22 40.38 -42.39 -20.80
N ASP A 23 39.70 -43.22 -20.00
CA ASP A 23 38.24 -43.35 -20.01
C ASP A 23 37.54 -43.01 -18.68
N THR A 24 38.21 -42.40 -17.70
CA THR A 24 37.55 -41.98 -16.45
C THR A 24 37.43 -40.48 -16.30
N ALA A 25 36.34 -39.95 -16.85
CA ALA A 25 35.46 -38.92 -16.26
C ALA A 25 34.97 -37.92 -17.31
N SER A 26 34.04 -38.36 -18.16
CA SER A 26 33.08 -37.47 -18.80
C SER A 26 32.20 -36.83 -17.72
N VAL A 27 32.72 -35.83 -17.02
CA VAL A 27 31.89 -34.89 -16.27
C VAL A 27 31.06 -34.17 -17.33
N PRO A 28 29.72 -34.14 -17.26
CA PRO A 28 28.96 -33.29 -18.15
C PRO A 28 29.38 -31.85 -17.89
N THR A 29 30.23 -31.31 -18.76
CA THR A 29 30.59 -29.90 -18.79
C THR A 29 29.33 -29.16 -19.20
N ARG A 30 28.52 -28.81 -18.20
CA ARG A 30 27.35 -27.95 -18.38
C ARG A 30 27.85 -26.67 -19.03
N THR A 31 27.28 -26.37 -20.19
CA THR A 31 27.72 -25.28 -21.05
C THR A 31 27.58 -23.94 -20.32
N THR A 32 28.58 -23.08 -20.50
CA THR A 32 28.70 -21.70 -19.99
C THR A 32 27.37 -20.91 -19.92
N PRO A 33 26.47 -20.96 -20.92
CA PRO A 33 25.18 -20.24 -20.86
C PRO A 33 24.24 -20.67 -19.71
N GLN A 34 24.29 -21.91 -19.22
CA GLN A 34 23.45 -22.36 -18.10
C GLN A 34 23.95 -21.86 -16.74
N ARG A 35 25.27 -21.66 -16.57
CA ARG A 35 25.83 -21.08 -15.34
C ARG A 35 25.45 -19.59 -15.21
N VAL A 36 25.51 -18.85 -16.32
CA VAL A 36 25.20 -17.40 -16.34
C VAL A 36 23.72 -17.12 -16.03
N ARG A 37 22.79 -17.93 -16.56
CA ARG A 37 21.35 -17.77 -16.27
C ARG A 37 21.01 -18.02 -14.80
N ARG A 38 21.66 -18.99 -14.16
CA ARG A 38 21.40 -19.31 -12.74
C ARG A 38 22.11 -18.34 -11.79
N SER A 39 23.31 -17.86 -12.14
CA SER A 39 23.98 -16.80 -11.37
C SER A 39 23.25 -15.47 -11.47
N ALA A 40 22.64 -15.15 -12.62
CA ALA A 40 21.80 -13.96 -12.77
C ALA A 40 20.53 -14.05 -11.91
N LEU A 41 19.87 -15.22 -11.85
CA LEU A 41 18.69 -15.43 -10.98
C LEU A 41 19.03 -15.39 -9.49
N VAL A 42 20.16 -15.97 -9.09
CA VAL A 42 20.62 -15.91 -7.68
C VAL A 42 21.05 -14.49 -7.31
N ALA A 43 21.76 -13.78 -8.19
CA ALA A 43 22.14 -12.38 -7.96
C ALA A 43 20.90 -11.47 -7.90
N ALA A 44 19.93 -11.66 -8.80
CA ALA A 44 18.66 -10.93 -8.77
C ALA A 44 17.88 -11.19 -7.47
N GLY A 45 17.81 -12.44 -7.02
CA GLY A 45 17.16 -12.80 -5.75
C GLY A 45 17.85 -12.20 -4.52
N VAL A 46 19.19 -12.17 -4.50
CA VAL A 46 19.97 -11.56 -3.41
C VAL A 46 19.80 -10.04 -3.39
N VAL A 47 19.78 -9.38 -4.56
CA VAL A 47 19.55 -7.93 -4.65
C VAL A 47 18.14 -7.57 -4.17
N LEU A 48 17.13 -8.38 -4.54
CA LEU A 48 15.75 -8.20 -4.07
C LEU A 48 15.65 -8.40 -2.56
N ALA A 49 16.24 -9.46 -2.02
CA ALA A 49 16.24 -9.72 -0.58
C ALA A 49 17.01 -8.64 0.20
N ALA A 50 18.16 -8.18 -0.29
CA ALA A 50 18.92 -7.09 0.31
C ALA A 50 18.16 -5.76 0.22
N GLY A 51 17.45 -5.49 -0.87
CA GLY A 51 16.57 -4.33 -1.02
C GLY A 51 15.42 -4.36 -0.02
N VAL A 52 14.73 -5.50 0.11
CA VAL A 52 13.65 -5.68 1.11
C VAL A 52 14.19 -5.53 2.53
N LEU A 53 15.35 -6.11 2.84
CA LEU A 53 15.96 -6.02 4.16
C LEU A 53 16.44 -4.60 4.47
N ALA A 54 16.96 -3.86 3.47
CA ALA A 54 17.35 -2.47 3.61
C ALA A 54 16.13 -1.56 3.81
N VAL A 55 15.03 -1.80 3.09
CA VAL A 55 13.75 -1.08 3.29
C VAL A 55 13.20 -1.39 4.69
N ALA A 56 13.20 -2.66 5.10
CA ALA A 56 12.76 -3.07 6.43
C ALA A 56 13.64 -2.45 7.54
N LEU A 57 14.96 -2.40 7.35
CA LEU A 57 15.88 -1.75 8.29
C LEU A 57 15.71 -0.23 8.31
N MET A 58 15.44 0.42 7.17
CA MET A 58 15.12 1.84 7.13
C MET A 58 13.79 2.15 7.84
N THR A 59 12.78 1.27 7.74
CA THR A 59 11.54 1.42 8.51
C THR A 59 11.76 1.25 10.02
N ILE A 60 12.67 0.35 10.42
CA ILE A 60 13.04 0.17 11.83
C ILE A 60 13.86 1.37 12.33
N ILE A 61 14.79 1.90 11.56
CA ILE A 61 15.62 3.04 11.96
C ILE A 61 14.81 4.35 11.99
N GLY A 62 13.85 4.51 11.08
CA GLY A 62 12.88 5.62 11.11
C GLY A 62 12.07 5.65 12.42
N SER A 63 11.70 4.48 12.94
CA SER A 63 10.99 4.37 14.22
C SER A 63 11.81 4.78 15.46
N VAL A 64 13.15 4.88 15.34
CA VAL A 64 14.06 5.22 16.45
C VAL A 64 14.46 6.71 16.43
N GLN A 65 14.19 7.44 15.35
CA GLN A 65 14.48 8.87 15.26
C GLN A 65 13.29 9.78 15.65
N ASP A 66 12.13 9.19 16.00
CA ASP A 66 10.89 9.89 16.39
C ASP A 66 10.88 10.42 17.84
N GLY A 67 11.90 11.20 18.18
CA GLY A 67 11.91 12.10 19.32
C GLY A 67 12.50 11.51 20.59
N VAL A 68 12.97 12.40 21.47
CA VAL A 68 13.39 12.08 22.83
C VAL A 68 12.19 11.44 23.55
N GLY A 69 12.10 10.11 23.52
CA GLY A 69 11.25 9.32 24.40
C GLY A 69 9.96 8.70 23.85
N GLY A 70 9.74 8.53 22.53
CA GLY A 70 8.88 7.50 21.87
C GLY A 70 7.49 7.07 22.41
N VAL A 71 6.91 7.75 23.42
CA VAL A 71 5.76 7.27 24.21
C VAL A 71 4.51 8.13 23.99
N PHE A 72 4.63 9.27 23.30
CA PHE A 72 3.52 10.21 23.11
C PHE A 72 3.03 10.28 21.67
N PRO A 73 1.70 10.34 21.44
CA PRO A 73 1.14 10.53 20.11
C PRO A 73 1.60 11.84 19.47
N GLN A 74 1.92 11.80 18.18
CA GLN A 74 2.32 12.96 17.38
C GLN A 74 1.39 13.12 16.16
N PRO A 75 0.16 13.60 16.35
CA PRO A 75 -0.83 13.62 15.28
C PRO A 75 -0.47 14.57 14.14
N GLU A 76 0.10 15.74 14.40
CA GLU A 76 0.52 16.69 13.36
C GLU A 76 1.70 16.16 12.53
N ALA A 77 2.62 15.43 13.17
CA ALA A 77 3.72 14.78 12.47
C ALA A 77 3.21 13.61 11.62
N ALA A 78 2.27 12.81 12.13
CA ALA A 78 1.62 11.76 11.37
C ALA A 78 0.84 12.31 10.17
N LEU A 79 0.13 13.42 10.34
CA LEU A 79 -0.55 14.14 9.24
C LEU A 79 0.45 14.57 8.17
N SER A 80 1.53 15.24 8.56
CA SER A 80 2.55 15.74 7.63
C SER A 80 3.25 14.60 6.87
N ARG A 81 3.53 13.48 7.55
CA ARG A 81 4.07 12.26 6.93
C ARG A 81 3.07 11.65 5.95
N PHE A 82 1.79 11.58 6.32
CA PHE A 82 0.73 11.10 5.43
C PHE A 82 0.61 11.98 4.19
N GLU A 83 0.54 13.31 4.33
CA GLU A 83 0.45 14.21 3.19
C GLU A 83 1.63 14.04 2.23
N THR A 84 2.84 13.89 2.77
CA THR A 84 4.05 13.68 1.97
C THR A 84 3.98 12.34 1.21
N ALA A 85 3.59 11.26 1.91
CA ALA A 85 3.44 9.94 1.31
C ALA A 85 2.33 9.91 0.26
N ALA A 86 1.17 10.51 0.55
CA ALA A 86 0.02 10.56 -0.32
C ALA A 86 0.28 11.39 -1.59
N ARG A 87 1.02 12.50 -1.50
CA ARG A 87 1.46 13.27 -2.68
C ARG A 87 2.43 12.52 -3.58
N ALA A 88 3.08 11.48 -3.08
CA ALA A 88 3.98 10.63 -3.86
C ALA A 88 3.28 9.43 -4.52
N VAL A 89 1.96 9.26 -4.29
CA VAL A 89 1.17 8.20 -4.92
C VAL A 89 0.77 8.62 -6.33
N ASP A 90 1.01 7.74 -7.30
CA ASP A 90 0.56 7.93 -8.69
C ASP A 90 -0.96 8.07 -8.74
N GLY A 91 -1.46 9.07 -9.48
CA GLY A 91 -2.89 9.36 -9.59
C GLY A 91 -3.42 10.33 -8.54
N VAL A 92 -2.58 10.91 -7.66
CA VAL A 92 -2.96 11.98 -6.73
C VAL A 92 -2.58 13.35 -7.29
N ALA A 93 -3.57 14.21 -7.52
CA ALA A 93 -3.41 15.58 -7.96
C ALA A 93 -3.08 16.55 -6.79
N SER A 94 -3.73 16.37 -5.64
CA SER A 94 -3.51 17.22 -4.46
C SER A 94 -3.88 16.52 -3.15
N VAL A 95 -3.30 16.99 -2.04
CA VAL A 95 -3.63 16.49 -0.68
C VAL A 95 -3.65 17.67 0.29
N GLU A 96 -4.73 17.74 1.05
CA GLU A 96 -4.99 18.76 2.08
C GLU A 96 -5.34 18.08 3.41
N GLY A 97 -4.58 18.40 4.47
CA GLY A 97 -4.93 18.02 5.83
C GLY A 97 -6.15 18.82 6.31
N ILE A 98 -7.16 18.13 6.82
CA ILE A 98 -8.41 18.77 7.26
C ILE A 98 -8.40 19.01 8.75
N ARG A 99 -8.15 17.96 9.54
CA ARG A 99 -8.28 18.05 10.99
C ARG A 99 -7.58 16.93 11.74
N THR A 100 -7.27 17.25 12.99
CA THR A 100 -6.87 16.32 14.03
C THR A 100 -7.93 16.31 15.13
N THR A 101 -8.35 15.15 15.58
CA THR A 101 -9.35 14.97 16.63
C THR A 101 -8.81 14.08 17.74
N LYS A 102 -8.79 14.57 18.98
CA LYS A 102 -8.42 13.76 20.14
C LYS A 102 -9.59 12.83 20.49
N THR A 103 -9.33 11.52 20.53
CA THR A 103 -10.34 10.48 20.79
C THR A 103 -10.18 9.80 22.15
N GLY A 104 -9.02 9.96 22.79
CA GLY A 104 -8.73 9.38 24.10
C GLY A 104 -7.58 10.09 24.79
N PHE A 105 -7.11 9.54 25.91
CA PHE A 105 -6.02 10.14 26.70
C PHE A 105 -4.74 10.36 25.86
N ALA A 106 -4.38 9.34 25.07
CA ALA A 106 -3.26 9.33 24.13
C ALA A 106 -3.70 8.74 22.78
N SER A 107 -4.90 9.14 22.31
CA SER A 107 -5.46 8.65 21.05
C SER A 107 -5.96 9.81 20.21
N TYR A 108 -5.64 9.77 18.92
CA TYR A 108 -5.96 10.81 17.95
C TYR A 108 -6.37 10.19 16.62
N ASP A 109 -7.34 10.83 15.97
CA ASP A 109 -7.67 10.59 14.58
C ASP A 109 -7.25 11.79 13.75
N VAL A 110 -6.62 11.52 12.61
CA VAL A 110 -6.23 12.52 11.63
C VAL A 110 -7.00 12.24 10.35
N VAL A 111 -7.59 13.29 9.76
CA VAL A 111 -8.35 13.18 8.52
C VAL A 111 -7.78 14.14 7.48
N SER A 112 -7.49 13.61 6.29
CA SER A 112 -7.08 14.39 5.11
C SER A 112 -8.06 14.23 3.96
N VAL A 113 -7.99 15.11 2.97
CA VAL A 113 -8.66 14.94 1.68
C VAL A 113 -7.60 14.87 0.59
N ALA A 114 -7.68 13.84 -0.25
CA ALA A 114 -6.87 13.68 -1.44
C ALA A 114 -7.75 13.90 -2.67
N THR A 115 -7.25 14.61 -3.67
CA THR A 115 -7.90 14.73 -4.98
C THR A 115 -7.12 13.87 -5.96
N ALA A 116 -7.82 12.97 -6.65
CA ALA A 116 -7.24 12.14 -7.69
C ALA A 116 -7.13 12.91 -9.01
N ASP A 117 -6.25 12.44 -9.89
CA ASP A 117 -6.25 12.86 -11.30
C ASP A 117 -7.60 12.50 -11.97
N GLU A 118 -7.99 13.28 -12.98
CA GLU A 118 -9.25 13.06 -13.69
C GLU A 118 -9.17 11.82 -14.61
N GLY A 119 -10.28 11.08 -14.71
CA GLY A 119 -10.42 10.02 -15.71
C GLY A 119 -9.56 8.77 -15.47
N LEU A 120 -9.20 8.48 -14.22
CA LEU A 120 -8.54 7.23 -13.85
C LEU A 120 -9.43 6.03 -14.20
N ASP A 121 -8.84 5.01 -14.84
CA ASP A 121 -9.52 3.74 -15.07
C ASP A 121 -9.68 2.93 -13.76
N GLU A 122 -10.49 1.86 -13.80
CA GLU A 122 -10.80 1.08 -12.59
C GLU A 122 -9.55 0.50 -11.92
N ALA A 123 -8.56 0.05 -12.71
CA ALA A 123 -7.33 -0.52 -12.19
C ALA A 123 -6.46 0.54 -11.50
N ALA A 124 -6.37 1.75 -12.09
CA ALA A 124 -5.67 2.88 -11.50
C ALA A 124 -6.36 3.38 -10.23
N GLN A 125 -7.69 3.40 -10.20
CA GLN A 125 -8.47 3.72 -9.00
C GLN A 125 -8.23 2.70 -7.86
N ASP A 126 -8.18 1.40 -8.18
CA ASP A 126 -7.87 0.34 -7.21
C ASP A 126 -6.46 0.51 -6.65
N GLY A 127 -5.48 0.74 -7.54
CA GLY A 127 -4.09 0.99 -7.17
C GLY A 127 -3.94 2.23 -6.29
N LEU A 128 -4.64 3.32 -6.63
CA LEU A 128 -4.67 4.56 -5.86
C LEU A 128 -5.20 4.34 -4.44
N VAL A 129 -6.36 3.70 -4.29
CA VAL A 129 -6.96 3.46 -2.97
C VAL A 129 -6.08 2.53 -2.15
N ALA A 130 -5.51 1.47 -2.74
CA ALA A 130 -4.60 0.57 -2.06
C ALA A 130 -3.31 1.28 -1.58
N ALA A 131 -2.73 2.13 -2.43
CA ALA A 131 -1.52 2.89 -2.08
C ALA A 131 -1.78 3.92 -0.98
N LEU A 132 -2.92 4.62 -1.02
CA LEU A 132 -3.32 5.54 0.05
C LEU A 132 -3.61 4.82 1.37
N SER A 133 -4.21 3.62 1.33
CA SER A 133 -4.37 2.77 2.51
C SER A 133 -3.02 2.36 3.11
N GLN A 134 -2.07 1.97 2.26
CA GLN A 134 -0.71 1.66 2.71
C GLN A 134 -0.03 2.90 3.33
N ALA A 135 -0.15 4.07 2.70
CA ALA A 135 0.36 5.32 3.26
C ALA A 135 -0.24 5.56 4.66
N ALA A 136 -1.56 5.46 4.83
CA ALA A 136 -2.22 5.61 6.11
C ALA A 136 -1.72 4.61 7.18
N ALA A 137 -1.50 3.35 6.78
CA ALA A 137 -0.98 2.31 7.66
C ALA A 137 0.46 2.59 8.14
N THR A 138 1.31 3.11 7.27
CA THR A 138 2.73 3.40 7.59
C THR A 138 2.95 4.71 8.33
N THR A 139 2.05 5.68 8.18
CA THR A 139 2.19 7.01 8.82
C THR A 139 1.40 7.13 10.12
N GLY A 140 0.44 6.24 10.37
CA GLY A 140 -0.20 6.05 11.67
C GLY A 140 0.71 5.38 12.71
N GLY A 141 0.17 5.15 13.91
CA GLY A 141 0.89 4.51 15.02
C GLY A 141 0.96 5.39 16.28
N ASN A 142 1.44 4.81 17.39
CA ASN A 142 1.60 5.49 18.69
C ASN A 142 0.35 6.26 19.14
N GLY A 143 -0.83 5.64 18.99
CA GLY A 143 -2.12 6.24 19.34
C GLY A 143 -2.75 7.14 18.27
N VAL A 144 -2.08 7.36 17.13
CA VAL A 144 -2.64 8.11 16.00
C VAL A 144 -3.17 7.17 14.92
N ARG A 145 -4.43 7.35 14.53
CA ARG A 145 -5.03 6.71 13.36
C ARG A 145 -5.17 7.72 12.24
N VAL A 146 -4.78 7.32 11.04
CA VAL A 146 -4.81 8.17 9.86
C VAL A 146 -5.94 7.70 8.93
N PHE A 147 -6.73 8.67 8.50
CA PHE A 147 -7.85 8.48 7.59
C PHE A 147 -7.77 9.53 6.48
N ALA A 148 -8.31 9.20 5.32
CA ALA A 148 -8.45 10.15 4.23
C ALA A 148 -9.78 9.98 3.49
N VAL A 149 -10.24 11.03 2.84
CA VAL A 149 -11.29 10.92 1.81
C VAL A 149 -10.65 11.24 0.47
N VAL A 150 -10.65 10.28 -0.46
CA VAL A 150 -10.18 10.50 -1.81
C VAL A 150 -11.33 10.91 -2.72
N ALA A 151 -11.13 11.98 -3.46
CA ALA A 151 -12.03 12.51 -4.48
C ALA A 151 -11.61 11.96 -5.85
N ILE A 152 -12.46 11.10 -6.43
CA ILE A 152 -12.24 10.46 -7.74
C ILE A 152 -13.45 10.81 -8.60
N ASP A 153 -13.30 11.76 -9.52
CA ASP A 153 -14.41 12.27 -10.35
C ASP A 153 -15.67 12.61 -9.49
N THR A 154 -16.77 11.89 -9.71
CA THR A 154 -18.06 12.02 -9.00
C THR A 154 -18.09 11.28 -7.65
N MET A 155 -17.06 10.51 -7.33
CA MET A 155 -16.97 9.70 -6.12
C MET A 155 -16.12 10.38 -5.02
N ARG A 156 -16.50 10.12 -3.78
CA ARG A 156 -15.74 10.46 -2.57
C ARG A 156 -15.62 9.20 -1.71
N VAL A 157 -14.43 8.62 -1.63
CA VAL A 157 -14.21 7.31 -1.00
C VAL A 157 -13.39 7.47 0.27
N GLY A 158 -13.86 6.89 1.37
CA GLY A 158 -13.11 6.84 2.62
C GLY A 158 -11.97 5.83 2.55
N VAL A 159 -10.77 6.25 2.94
CA VAL A 159 -9.55 5.44 2.99
C VAL A 159 -9.06 5.39 4.43
N SER A 160 -8.72 4.19 4.89
CA SER A 160 -8.07 3.94 6.18
C SER A 160 -6.87 3.00 5.99
N ALA A 161 -6.18 2.68 7.08
CA ALA A 161 -5.13 1.66 7.10
C ALA A 161 -5.63 0.25 6.75
N ASP A 162 -6.94 -0.02 6.84
CA ASP A 162 -7.56 -1.27 6.41
C ASP A 162 -7.88 -1.20 4.90
N ALA A 163 -7.03 -1.86 4.11
CA ALA A 163 -7.15 -1.89 2.65
C ALA A 163 -8.42 -2.61 2.19
N ASP A 164 -8.89 -3.64 2.90
CA ASP A 164 -10.07 -4.41 2.52
C ASP A 164 -11.35 -3.59 2.72
N VAL A 165 -11.42 -2.82 3.81
CA VAL A 165 -12.55 -1.89 4.05
C VAL A 165 -12.53 -0.76 3.02
N SER A 166 -11.35 -0.20 2.73
CA SER A 166 -11.18 0.89 1.75
C SER A 166 -11.55 0.44 0.34
N GLY A 167 -11.12 -0.74 -0.09
CA GLY A 167 -11.54 -1.35 -1.36
C GLY A 167 -13.05 -1.60 -1.44
N ARG A 168 -13.65 -2.13 -0.37
CA ARG A 168 -15.12 -2.30 -0.31
C ARG A 168 -15.88 -0.98 -0.42
N ARG A 169 -15.36 0.12 0.11
CA ARG A 169 -15.97 1.46 -0.05
C ARG A 169 -15.86 1.95 -1.50
N LEU A 170 -14.74 1.72 -2.18
CA LEU A 170 -14.56 2.05 -3.59
C LEU A 170 -15.54 1.26 -4.47
N ASP A 171 -15.64 -0.05 -4.27
CA ASP A 171 -16.56 -0.91 -5.01
C ASP A 171 -18.03 -0.52 -4.79
N LEU A 172 -18.37 -0.10 -3.56
CA LEU A 172 -19.71 0.41 -3.25
C LEU A 172 -19.95 1.76 -3.94
N ALA A 173 -18.97 2.66 -3.93
CA ALA A 173 -19.08 3.96 -4.61
C ALA A 173 -19.34 3.77 -6.10
N ARG A 174 -18.58 2.89 -6.79
CA ARG A 174 -18.82 2.56 -8.21
C ARG A 174 -20.22 2.03 -8.46
N ARG A 175 -20.67 1.07 -7.64
CA ARG A 175 -22.01 0.48 -7.76
C ARG A 175 -23.12 1.50 -7.57
N VAL A 176 -22.96 2.44 -6.64
CA VAL A 176 -23.94 3.50 -6.38
C VAL A 176 -23.89 4.58 -7.45
N ASP A 177 -22.70 4.97 -7.92
CA ASP A 177 -22.52 5.95 -9.00
C ASP A 177 -23.14 5.47 -10.31
N ALA A 178 -23.08 4.16 -10.58
CA ALA A 178 -23.73 3.53 -11.74
C ALA A 178 -25.28 3.51 -11.67
N ILE A 179 -25.89 3.90 -10.54
CA ILE A 179 -27.35 4.00 -10.44
C ILE A 179 -27.83 5.22 -11.24
N GLY A 180 -28.72 4.99 -12.21
CA GLY A 180 -29.31 6.06 -13.02
C GLY A 180 -29.92 7.18 -12.17
N GLY A 181 -29.45 8.41 -12.38
CA GLY A 181 -29.91 9.61 -11.67
C GLY A 181 -29.03 10.03 -10.49
N VAL A 182 -28.01 9.25 -10.12
CA VAL A 182 -26.95 9.69 -9.21
C VAL A 182 -26.03 10.67 -9.95
N ARG A 183 -25.57 11.70 -9.23
CA ARG A 183 -24.66 12.74 -9.73
C ARG A 183 -23.31 12.73 -9.05
N ALA A 184 -23.30 12.33 -7.79
CA ALA A 184 -22.11 12.10 -7.00
C ALA A 184 -22.46 11.18 -5.84
N VAL A 185 -21.45 10.48 -5.33
CA VAL A 185 -21.61 9.61 -4.17
C VAL A 185 -20.44 9.80 -3.22
N ARG A 186 -20.74 9.78 -1.93
CA ARG A 186 -19.74 9.67 -0.87
C ARG A 186 -19.95 8.36 -0.12
N CYS A 187 -18.96 7.48 -0.16
CA CYS A 187 -18.91 6.23 0.60
C CYS A 187 -17.77 6.31 1.61
N ALA A 188 -18.08 6.73 2.84
CA ALA A 188 -17.10 6.84 3.92
C ALA A 188 -17.81 6.69 5.27
N TRP A 189 -17.24 7.23 6.34
CA TRP A 189 -17.84 7.29 7.67
C TRP A 189 -18.63 8.59 7.88
N VAL A 190 -19.38 8.62 8.99
CA VAL A 190 -20.02 9.83 9.53
C VAL A 190 -18.95 10.89 9.78
N PRO A 191 -19.09 12.14 9.28
CA PRO A 191 -18.02 13.13 9.24
C PRO A 191 -17.28 13.35 10.54
N GLU A 192 -17.86 13.16 11.71
CA GLU A 192 -17.25 13.43 13.02
C GLU A 192 -16.41 12.25 13.55
N THR A 193 -16.71 11.02 13.15
CA THR A 193 -16.17 9.81 13.78
C THR A 193 -15.62 8.86 12.72
N PRO A 194 -14.37 9.02 12.27
CA PRO A 194 -13.75 8.07 11.36
C PRO A 194 -13.65 6.67 11.96
N SER A 195 -14.10 5.68 11.18
CA SER A 195 -14.21 4.30 11.62
C SER A 195 -14.40 3.35 10.45
N ASP A 196 -13.92 2.12 10.64
CA ASP A 196 -14.06 0.99 9.71
C ASP A 196 -15.17 0.00 10.12
N ASP A 197 -15.89 0.27 11.21
CA ASP A 197 -17.06 -0.53 11.57
C ASP A 197 -18.18 -0.33 10.54
N ALA A 198 -18.74 -1.44 10.05
CA ALA A 198 -19.80 -1.45 9.05
C ALA A 198 -21.03 -0.62 9.44
N LYS A 199 -21.40 -0.58 10.73
CA LYS A 199 -22.61 0.09 11.23
C LYS A 199 -22.50 1.61 11.26
N VAL A 200 -21.29 2.15 11.17
CA VAL A 200 -21.03 3.60 11.20
C VAL A 200 -20.56 4.13 9.84
N GLN A 201 -20.68 3.31 8.80
CA GLN A 201 -20.52 3.78 7.43
C GLN A 201 -21.75 4.61 7.03
N LEU A 202 -21.47 5.68 6.29
CA LEU A 202 -22.46 6.61 5.78
C LEU A 202 -22.26 6.76 4.27
N VAL A 203 -23.31 6.42 3.53
CA VAL A 203 -23.38 6.64 2.08
C VAL A 203 -24.27 7.84 1.80
N THR A 204 -23.68 8.92 1.29
CA THR A 204 -24.43 10.09 0.84
C THR A 204 -24.55 10.07 -0.67
N VAL A 205 -25.78 10.05 -1.17
CA VAL A 205 -26.09 10.05 -2.60
C VAL A 205 -26.59 11.42 -3.02
N GLN A 206 -25.88 12.07 -3.94
CA GLN A 206 -26.36 13.29 -4.57
C GLN A 206 -27.16 12.95 -5.81
N THR A 207 -28.41 13.42 -5.87
CA THR A 207 -29.30 13.12 -6.99
C THR A 207 -30.24 14.27 -7.31
N THR A 208 -30.54 14.45 -8.59
CA THR A 208 -31.57 15.38 -9.06
C THR A 208 -32.98 14.76 -9.07
N GLY A 209 -33.09 13.46 -8.77
CA GLY A 209 -34.36 12.74 -8.70
C GLY A 209 -35.32 13.36 -7.68
N ARG A 210 -36.63 13.30 -7.96
CA ARG A 210 -37.69 13.81 -7.08
C ARG A 210 -38.80 12.78 -6.92
N GLY A 211 -39.55 12.86 -5.84
CA GLY A 211 -40.71 11.99 -5.58
C GLY A 211 -40.35 10.51 -5.72
N ALA A 212 -41.10 9.78 -6.56
CA ALA A 212 -40.90 8.35 -6.80
C ALA A 212 -39.49 8.02 -7.35
N ALA A 213 -38.90 8.88 -8.19
CA ALA A 213 -37.56 8.66 -8.73
C ALA A 213 -36.49 8.73 -7.63
N LEU A 214 -36.60 9.70 -6.71
CA LEU A 214 -35.74 9.77 -5.53
C LEU A 214 -35.88 8.50 -4.67
N GLY A 215 -37.12 8.07 -4.43
CA GLY A 215 -37.41 6.84 -3.69
C GLY A 215 -36.76 5.60 -4.31
N ALA A 216 -36.79 5.47 -5.64
CA ALA A 216 -36.16 4.36 -6.35
C ALA A 216 -34.62 4.39 -6.23
N VAL A 217 -33.99 5.56 -6.43
CA VAL A 217 -32.53 5.74 -6.30
C VAL A 217 -32.08 5.38 -4.88
N VAL A 218 -32.72 5.96 -3.86
CA VAL A 218 -32.36 5.72 -2.46
C VAL A 218 -32.59 4.25 -2.06
N SER A 219 -33.68 3.63 -2.54
CA SER A 219 -33.94 2.22 -2.25
C SER A 219 -32.87 1.30 -2.85
N LYS A 220 -32.46 1.57 -4.09
CA LYS A 220 -31.38 0.81 -4.75
C LYS A 220 -30.03 1.05 -4.08
N ALA A 221 -29.68 2.29 -3.80
CA ALA A 221 -28.45 2.63 -3.08
C ALA A 221 -28.41 1.97 -1.69
N ARG A 222 -29.55 1.92 -0.98
CA ARG A 222 -29.67 1.19 0.29
C ARG A 222 -29.45 -0.30 0.11
N GLN A 223 -30.04 -0.92 -0.91
CA GLN A 223 -29.81 -2.35 -1.20
C GLN A 223 -28.32 -2.65 -1.42
N GLU A 224 -27.65 -1.88 -2.28
CA GLU A 224 -26.21 -2.05 -2.53
C GLU A 224 -25.40 -1.85 -1.24
N THR A 225 -25.70 -0.78 -0.50
CA THR A 225 -25.02 -0.44 0.75
C THR A 225 -25.15 -1.55 1.79
N GLN A 226 -26.36 -2.09 2.02
CA GLN A 226 -26.58 -3.16 3.00
C GLN A 226 -25.90 -4.47 2.61
N SER A 227 -25.65 -4.70 1.32
CA SER A 227 -24.93 -5.90 0.86
C SER A 227 -23.45 -5.87 1.20
N VAL A 228 -22.85 -4.68 1.30
CA VAL A 228 -21.41 -4.48 1.57
C VAL A 228 -21.16 -4.15 3.05
N PHE A 229 -21.98 -3.27 3.62
CA PHE A 229 -21.91 -2.82 5.01
C PHE A 229 -23.28 -2.92 5.68
N PRO A 230 -23.64 -4.09 6.23
CA PRO A 230 -24.89 -4.28 6.95
C PRO A 230 -25.00 -3.31 8.14
N GLY A 231 -26.11 -2.57 8.19
CA GLY A 231 -26.36 -1.55 9.22
C GLY A 231 -25.85 -0.15 8.90
N ALA A 232 -25.16 0.05 7.76
CA ALA A 232 -24.74 1.38 7.31
C ALA A 232 -25.93 2.27 6.95
N GLU A 233 -25.75 3.58 7.10
CA GLU A 233 -26.79 4.57 6.79
C GLU A 233 -26.68 5.06 5.34
N VAL A 234 -27.83 5.37 4.73
CA VAL A 234 -27.90 5.99 3.40
C VAL A 234 -28.72 7.27 3.48
N LEU A 235 -28.08 8.37 3.11
CA LEU A 235 -28.68 9.69 3.00
C LEU A 235 -28.73 10.15 1.55
N SER A 236 -29.70 11.00 1.24
CA SER A 236 -29.80 11.66 -0.06
C SER A 236 -29.67 13.16 0.10
N GLU A 237 -28.91 13.78 -0.77
CA GLU A 237 -28.71 15.22 -0.83
C GLU A 237 -29.01 15.75 -2.22
N ARG A 238 -29.33 17.05 -2.31
CA ARG A 238 -29.37 17.72 -3.61
C ARG A 238 -27.96 18.14 -4.01
N PRO A 239 -27.62 18.05 -5.31
CA PRO A 239 -26.42 18.70 -5.83
C PRO A 239 -26.45 20.21 -5.53
N PRO A 240 -25.31 20.84 -5.24
CA PRO A 240 -25.21 22.29 -5.15
C PRO A 240 -25.68 22.93 -6.47
N THR A 241 -26.44 24.01 -6.38
CA THR A 241 -26.94 24.80 -7.52
C THR A 241 -25.88 25.70 -8.11
#